data_AF-A0A3D3UWQ9-F1
#
_entry.id   AF-A0A3D3UWQ9-F1
#
_cell.length_a   1.000
_cell.length_b   1.000
_cell.length_c   1.000
_cell.angle_alpha   90.00
_cell.angle_beta   90.00
_cell.angle_gamma   90.00
#
_symmetry.space_group_name_H-M   'P 1'
#
loop_
_entity.id
_entity.type
_entity.pdbx_description
1 polymer ?
#
loop_
_entity_poly.entity_id
_entity_poly.type
_entity_poly.pdbx_seq_one_letter_code
_entity_poly.pdbx_strand_id
1 'polypeptide(L)' 'GVIAGSSARAVLEYAGVQDVLTKVYGSTSAKNVVKATLEGLLRLRSKEMVESLRGVAVKV' A
#
# COMPACT_ATOMS: atom_id res chain seq x y z
N GLY A 1 -5.13 0.90 12.78
CA GLY A 1 -6.47 1.24 12.24
C GLY A 1 -6.34 1.84 10.84
N VAL A 2 -7.39 1.84 10.02
CA VAL A 2 -7.28 2.34 8.62
C VAL A 2 -7.66 3.83 8.52
N ILE A 3 -6.65 4.70 8.43
CA ILE A 3 -6.82 6.15 8.24
C ILE A 3 -6.52 6.48 6.77
N ALA A 4 -7.56 6.54 5.96
CA ALA A 4 -7.45 6.76 4.52
C ALA A 4 -8.69 7.49 3.96
N GLY A 5 -8.54 8.08 2.77
CA GLY A 5 -9.68 8.61 2.00
C GLY A 5 -10.63 7.48 1.55
N SER A 6 -11.92 7.79 1.32
CA SER A 6 -12.98 6.77 1.13
C SER A 6 -12.66 5.70 0.08
N SER A 7 -12.20 6.10 -1.11
CA SER A 7 -11.88 5.15 -2.18
C SER A 7 -10.68 4.25 -1.86
N ALA A 8 -9.63 4.80 -1.24
CA ALA A 8 -8.46 4.02 -0.84
C ALA A 8 -8.78 3.13 0.36
N ARG A 9 -9.54 3.65 1.34
CA ARG A 9 -10.00 2.90 2.52
C ARG A 9 -10.74 1.63 2.12
N ALA A 10 -11.70 1.72 1.19
CA ALA A 10 -12.43 0.54 0.72
C ALA A 10 -11.48 -0.55 0.20
N VAL A 11 -10.53 -0.19 -0.67
CA VAL A 11 -9.55 -1.16 -1.19
C VAL A 11 -8.70 -1.77 -0.08
N LEU A 12 -8.20 -0.94 0.85
CA LEU A 12 -7.35 -1.37 1.96
C LEU A 12 -8.09 -2.31 2.93
N GLU A 13 -9.34 -2.00 3.26
CA GLU A 13 -10.19 -2.84 4.11
C GLU A 13 -10.50 -4.18 3.43
N TYR A 14 -10.87 -4.19 2.14
CA TYR A 14 -11.10 -5.44 1.40
C TYR A 14 -9.82 -6.27 1.23
N ALA A 15 -8.65 -5.63 1.15
CA ALA A 15 -7.36 -6.30 1.13
C ALA A 15 -6.94 -6.87 2.51
N GLY A 16 -7.73 -6.62 3.57
CA GLY A 16 -7.44 -7.11 4.92
C GLY A 16 -6.40 -6.28 5.68
N VAL A 17 -6.11 -5.05 5.25
CA VAL A 17 -5.15 -4.17 5.94
C VAL A 17 -5.77 -3.67 7.25
N GLN A 18 -5.09 -3.93 8.36
CA GLN A 18 -5.58 -3.56 9.70
C GLN A 18 -5.06 -2.19 10.17
N ASP A 19 -3.82 -1.84 9.78
CA ASP A 19 -3.19 -0.60 10.18
C ASP A 19 -2.46 0.08 9.03
N VAL A 20 -2.90 1.30 8.70
CA VAL A 20 -2.30 2.12 7.66
C VAL A 20 -2.74 3.58 7.79
N LEU A 21 -1.80 4.49 7.56
CA LEU A 21 -2.05 5.92 7.37
C LEU A 21 -1.71 6.28 5.91
N THR A 22 -2.67 6.86 5.19
CA THR A 22 -2.44 7.30 3.81
C THR A 22 -3.03 8.67 3.52
N LYS A 23 -2.50 9.31 2.48
CA LYS A 23 -3.06 10.54 1.91
C LYS A 23 -3.03 10.44 0.39
N VAL A 24 -4.13 10.85 -0.25
CA VAL A 24 -4.20 10.99 -1.70
C VAL A 24 -3.66 12.37 -2.09
N TYR A 25 -2.69 12.40 -2.99
CA TYR A 25 -2.15 13.61 -3.62
C TYR A 25 -2.46 13.61 -5.12
N GLY A 26 -2.67 14.80 -5.70
CA GLY A 26 -3.02 14.93 -7.11
C GLY A 26 -4.50 14.64 -7.40
N SER A 27 -4.78 13.85 -8.43
CA SER A 27 -6.15 13.53 -8.86
C SER A 27 -6.92 12.75 -7.79
N THR A 28 -8.11 13.22 -7.44
CA THR A 28 -8.98 12.62 -6.41
C THR A 28 -10.14 11.81 -6.99
N SER A 29 -10.14 11.53 -8.31
CA SER A 29 -11.17 10.70 -8.94
C SER A 29 -11.14 9.28 -8.39
N ALA A 30 -12.29 8.78 -7.91
CA ALA A 30 -12.41 7.49 -7.23
C ALA A 30 -11.80 6.34 -8.04
N LYS A 31 -12.06 6.28 -9.36
CA LYS A 31 -11.51 5.26 -10.26
C LYS A 31 -9.97 5.26 -10.27
N ASN A 32 -9.36 6.44 -10.29
CA ASN A 32 -7.92 6.59 -10.33
C ASN A 32 -7.30 6.26 -8.98
N VAL A 33 -7.92 6.70 -7.88
CA VAL A 33 -7.47 6.38 -6.52
C VAL A 33 -7.49 4.89 -6.27
N VAL A 34 -8.55 4.18 -6.68
CA VAL A 34 -8.62 2.71 -6.57
C VAL A 34 -7.47 2.05 -7.34
N LYS A 35 -7.27 2.43 -8.61
CA LYS A 35 -6.17 1.89 -9.44
C LYS A 35 -4.80 2.15 -8.83
N ALA A 36 -4.54 3.38 -8.38
CA ALA A 36 -3.28 3.76 -7.76
C ALA A 36 -3.04 3.00 -6.44
N THR A 37 -4.09 2.77 -5.65
CA THR A 37 -4.01 1.99 -4.40
C THR A 37 -3.64 0.54 -4.69
N LEU A 38 -4.29 -0.09 -5.68
CA LEU A 38 -3.97 -1.45 -6.10
C LEU A 38 -2.54 -1.57 -6.64
N GLU A 39 -2.12 -0.64 -7.50
CA GLU A 39 -0.76 -0.59 -8.03
C GLU A 39 0.29 -0.44 -6.91
N GLY A 40 0.01 0.40 -5.90
CA GLY A 40 0.87 0.56 -4.73
C GLY A 40 1.03 -0.73 -3.94
N LEU A 41 -0.08 -1.43 -3.67
CA LEU A 41 -0.06 -2.71 -2.95
C LEU A 41 0.73 -3.79 -3.70
N LEU A 42 0.55 -3.90 -5.01
CA LEU A 42 1.26 -4.89 -5.84
C LEU A 42 2.77 -4.63 -5.95
N ARG A 43 3.22 -3.41 -5.66
CA ARG A 43 4.64 -3.03 -5.67
C ARG A 43 5.35 -3.19 -4.34
N LEU A 44 4.61 -3.52 -3.28
CA LEU A 44 5.21 -3.78 -1.97
C LEU A 44 6.17 -4.97 -2.05
N ARG A 45 7.26 -4.89 -1.29
CA ARG A 45 8.27 -5.95 -1.20
C ARG A 45 8.38 -6.39 0.24
N SER A 46 8.45 -7.69 0.46
CA SER A 46 8.71 -8.23 1.78
C SER A 46 10.18 -8.07 2.16
N LYS A 47 10.48 -8.18 3.45
CA LYS A 47 11.85 -8.12 3.97
C LYS A 47 12.74 -9.18 3.31
N GLU A 48 12.24 -10.41 3.21
CA GLU A 48 12.96 -11.57 2.68
C GLU A 48 13.30 -11.37 1.20
N MET A 49 12.39 -10.77 0.43
CA MET A 49 12.63 -10.43 -0.98
C MET A 49 13.78 -9.41 -1.11
N VAL A 50 13.82 -8.41 -0.23
CA VAL A 50 14.87 -7.38 -0.26
C VAL A 50 16.22 -7.96 0.19
N GLU A 51 16.25 -8.78 1.22
CA GLU A 51 17.45 -9.49 1.68
C GLU A 51 18.03 -10.37 0.58
N SER A 52 17.19 -11.18 -0.07
CA SER A 52 17.60 -12.05 -1.17
C SER A 52 18.13 -11.26 -2.37
N LEU A 53 17.48 -10.15 -2.72
CA LEU A 53 17.88 -9.32 -3.85
C LEU A 53 19.18 -8.55 -3.61
N ARG A 54 19.46 -8.15 -2.36
CA ARG A 54 20.65 -7.36 -2.01
C ARG A 54 21.81 -8.20 -1.47
N GLY A 55 21.57 -9.46 -1.08
CA GLY A 55 22.58 -10.35 -0.50
C GLY A 55 23.07 -9.92 0.88
N VAL A 56 22.30 -9.08 1.58
CA VAL A 56 22.64 -8.58 2.92
C VAL A 56 21.46 -8.76 3.87
N ALA A 57 21.75 -9.12 5.12
CA ALA A 57 20.73 -9.23 6.15
C ALA A 57 20.20 -7.83 6.54
N VAL A 58 18.88 -7.67 6.53
CA VAL A 58 18.22 -6.42 6.92
C VAL A 58 17.86 -6.52 8.39
N LYS A 59 18.57 -5.76 9.23
CA LYS A 59 18.21 -5.61 10.64
C LYS A 59 17.02 -4.65 10.75
N VAL A 60 16.00 -5.04 11.51
CA VAL A 60 14.81 -4.24 11.81
C VAL A 60 15.03 -3.54 13.14
#